data_AF-A0AAU5TSH8-F1
#
_entry.id   AF-A0AAU5TSH8-F1
#
_cell.length_a   1.000
_cell.length_b   1.000
_cell.length_c   1.000
_cell.angle_alpha   90.00
_cell.angle_beta   90.00
_cell.angle_gamma   90.00
#
_symmetry.space_group_name_H-M   'P 1'
#
loop_
_entity.id
_entity.type
_entity.pdbx_description
1 polymer ?
#
loop_
_entity_poly.entity_id
_entity_poly.type
_entity_poly.pdbx_seq_one_letter_code
_entity_poly.pdbx_strand_id
1 'polypeptide(L)'
;MRPDWLDDVTSGDEIRAWLTAVWDRTEAAVILAGGEDGGPLAERRVLGEVFDPADLAELRALSTTGTFLDDRCRCHGSLTIALLDTDAEFIGSGSCHGRSDVSWASFGNNLQVDRPERLLGFLERYGAYRR
;
A
#
# COMPACT_ATOMS: atom_id res chain seq x y z
N MET A 1 13.69 26.09 -5.59
CA MET A 1 14.89 25.24 -5.54
C MET A 1 14.44 23.93 -4.92
N ARG A 2 14.36 22.84 -5.70
CA ARG A 2 14.02 21.51 -5.17
C ARG A 2 15.32 20.87 -4.66
N PRO A 3 15.33 20.19 -3.49
CA PRO A 3 16.53 19.52 -3.01
C PRO A 3 16.91 18.34 -3.91
N ASP A 4 18.21 18.10 -4.02
CA ASP A 4 18.89 17.28 -5.02
C ASP A 4 18.84 15.76 -4.73
N TRP A 5 17.90 15.31 -3.89
CA TRP A 5 17.77 13.92 -3.43
C TRP A 5 16.58 13.18 -4.07
N LEU A 6 16.05 13.71 -5.17
CA LEU A 6 14.91 13.12 -5.91
C LEU A 6 15.33 12.25 -7.11
N ASP A 7 16.64 12.02 -7.30
CA ASP A 7 17.19 11.28 -8.43
C ASP A 7 17.75 9.89 -8.09
N ASP A 8 17.66 9.41 -6.85
CA ASP A 8 18.01 8.02 -6.54
C ASP A 8 16.75 7.16 -6.49
N VAL A 9 16.65 6.28 -7.48
CA VAL A 9 15.72 5.17 -7.51
C VAL A 9 15.93 4.34 -6.24
N THR A 10 14.97 4.41 -5.31
CA THR A 10 14.90 3.46 -4.18
C THR A 10 14.74 2.07 -4.77
N SER A 11 15.80 1.28 -4.72
CA SER A 11 15.84 -0.04 -5.35
C SER A 11 14.75 -0.95 -4.75
N GLY A 12 14.32 -1.97 -5.50
CA GLY A 12 13.31 -2.91 -4.99
C GLY A 12 13.71 -3.56 -3.66
N ASP A 13 15.01 -3.75 -3.41
CA ASP A 13 15.53 -4.33 -2.16
C ASP A 13 15.41 -3.36 -0.97
N GLU A 14 15.68 -2.08 -1.17
CA GLU A 14 15.48 -1.05 -0.14
C GLU A 14 14.01 -0.91 0.22
N ILE A 15 13.12 -0.94 -0.78
CA ILE A 15 11.68 -0.92 -0.55
C ILE A 15 11.24 -2.16 0.22
N ARG A 16 11.79 -3.35 -0.08
CA ARG A 16 11.51 -4.58 0.70
C ARG A 16 11.98 -4.48 2.15
N ALA A 17 13.17 -3.92 2.38
CA ALA A 17 13.69 -3.73 3.73
C ALA A 17 12.80 -2.77 4.53
N TRP A 18 12.41 -1.66 3.92
CA TRP A 18 11.45 -0.72 4.51
C TRP A 18 10.10 -1.37 4.78
N LEU A 19 9.54 -2.10 3.81
CA LEU A 19 8.28 -2.83 3.98
C LEU A 19 8.34 -3.81 5.14
N THR A 20 9.44 -4.54 5.28
CA THR A 20 9.65 -5.47 6.40
C THR A 20 9.59 -4.73 7.73
N ALA A 21 10.35 -3.63 7.86
CA ALA A 21 10.40 -2.85 9.09
C ALA A 21 9.07 -2.13 9.43
N VAL A 22 8.29 -1.71 8.44
CA VAL A 22 6.96 -1.12 8.67
C VAL A 22 5.96 -2.21 9.06
N TRP A 23 5.89 -3.30 8.31
CA TRP A 23 4.96 -4.39 8.59
C TRP A 23 5.22 -5.10 9.92
N ASP A 24 6.47 -5.14 10.40
CA ASP A 24 6.80 -5.68 11.72
C ASP A 24 6.28 -4.81 12.88
N ARG A 25 5.92 -3.54 12.62
CA ARG A 25 5.33 -2.60 13.58
C ARG A 25 3.83 -2.38 13.36
N THR A 26 3.26 -2.96 12.30
CA THR A 26 1.85 -2.78 11.95
C THR A 26 0.97 -3.60 12.90
N GLU A 27 0.07 -2.91 13.60
CA GLU A 27 -0.97 -3.52 14.44
C GLU A 27 -2.35 -3.52 13.77
N ALA A 28 -2.56 -2.63 12.79
CA ALA A 28 -3.78 -2.60 11.99
C ALA A 28 -3.53 -2.03 10.59
N ALA A 29 -4.45 -2.32 9.67
CA ALA A 29 -4.47 -1.68 8.36
C ALA A 29 -5.86 -1.16 8.04
N VAL A 30 -5.94 -0.02 7.36
CA VAL A 30 -7.20 0.53 6.84
C VAL A 30 -7.13 0.64 5.33
N ILE A 31 -8.25 0.33 4.69
CA ILE A 31 -8.44 0.50 3.25
C ILE A 31 -9.21 1.80 3.07
N LEU A 32 -8.57 2.77 2.42
CA LEU A 32 -9.11 4.11 2.21
C LEU A 32 -9.53 4.31 0.76
N ALA A 33 -10.59 5.08 0.56
CA ALA A 33 -11.00 5.52 -0.76
C ALA A 33 -9.97 6.49 -1.37
N GLY A 34 -9.71 6.34 -2.66
CA GLY A 34 -8.77 7.18 -3.40
C GLY A 34 -7.32 6.74 -3.25
N GLY A 35 -6.51 7.07 -4.26
CA GLY A 35 -5.08 6.82 -4.30
C GLY A 35 -4.28 8.07 -3.91
N GLU A 36 -3.21 8.38 -4.64
CA GLU A 36 -2.29 9.48 -4.36
C GLU A 36 -2.94 10.88 -4.34
N ASP A 37 -4.03 11.08 -5.07
CA ASP A 37 -4.77 12.35 -5.15
C ASP A 37 -5.88 12.52 -4.09
N GLY A 38 -6.08 11.50 -3.24
CA GLY A 38 -7.18 11.47 -2.26
C GLY A 38 -7.05 12.42 -1.06
N GLY A 39 -6.06 13.31 -1.02
CA GLY A 39 -5.81 14.21 0.11
C GLY A 39 -5.17 13.51 1.33
N PRO A 40 -5.15 14.15 2.52
CA PRO A 40 -4.53 13.58 3.73
C PRO A 40 -5.18 12.26 4.16
N LEU A 41 -4.39 11.24 4.52
CA LEU A 41 -4.90 9.90 4.87
C LEU A 41 -5.98 9.93 5.96
N ALA A 42 -5.79 10.74 7.00
CA ALA A 42 -6.72 10.87 8.13
C ALA A 42 -8.09 11.45 7.75
N GLU A 43 -8.20 12.12 6.61
CA GLU A 43 -9.44 12.73 6.12
C GLU A 43 -10.18 11.84 5.11
N ARG A 44 -9.56 10.72 4.69
CA ARG A 44 -10.12 9.84 3.67
C ARG A 44 -11.20 8.95 4.24
N ARG A 45 -12.21 8.68 3.42
CA ARG A 45 -13.25 7.71 3.75
C ARG A 45 -12.64 6.31 3.90
N VAL A 46 -12.85 5.70 5.07
CA VAL A 46 -12.54 4.29 5.33
C VAL A 46 -13.56 3.40 4.60
N LEU A 47 -13.05 2.44 3.84
CA LEU A 47 -13.81 1.39 3.16
C LEU A 47 -13.85 0.11 3.98
N GLY A 48 -12.76 -0.20 4.69
CA GLY A 48 -12.65 -1.33 5.58
C GLY A 48 -11.42 -1.25 6.48
N GLU A 49 -11.44 -2.04 7.54
CA GLU A 49 -10.42 -2.07 8.58
C GLU A 49 -10.01 -3.53 8.85
N VAL A 50 -8.71 -3.76 8.99
CA VAL A 50 -8.10 -5.08 9.18
C VAL A 50 -7.36 -5.07 10.52
N PHE A 51 -7.91 -5.78 11.50
CA PHE A 51 -7.33 -5.93 12.85
C PHE A 51 -7.00 -7.38 13.19
N ASP A 52 -7.59 -8.35 12.48
CA ASP A 52 -7.32 -9.75 12.74
C ASP A 52 -5.88 -10.10 12.33
N PRO A 53 -5.07 -10.73 13.21
CA PRO A 53 -3.68 -11.02 12.90
C PRO A 53 -3.49 -11.93 11.68
N ALA A 54 -4.41 -12.86 11.41
CA ALA A 54 -4.30 -13.74 10.25
C ALA A 54 -4.61 -12.97 8.96
N ASP A 55 -5.59 -12.09 8.98
CA ASP A 55 -5.90 -11.22 7.84
C ASP A 55 -4.80 -10.17 7.59
N LEU A 56 -4.16 -9.63 8.64
CA LEU A 56 -2.98 -8.77 8.50
C LEU A 56 -1.80 -9.52 7.86
N ALA A 57 -1.54 -10.75 8.30
CA ALA A 57 -0.52 -11.59 7.71
C ALA A 57 -0.82 -11.92 6.23
N GLU A 58 -2.09 -12.17 5.88
CA GLU A 58 -2.50 -12.37 4.49
C GLU A 58 -2.32 -11.09 3.66
N LEU A 59 -2.76 -9.93 4.17
CA LEU A 59 -2.61 -8.65 3.48
C LEU A 59 -1.13 -8.30 3.25
N ARG A 60 -0.28 -8.49 4.25
CA ARG A 60 1.18 -8.34 4.13
C ARG A 60 1.69 -9.20 2.97
N ALA A 61 1.44 -10.50 3.03
CA ALA A 61 1.93 -11.42 2.00
C ALA A 61 1.46 -11.04 0.59
N LEU A 62 0.19 -10.68 0.42
CA LEU A 62 -0.40 -10.31 -0.87
C LEU A 62 0.12 -8.97 -1.41
N SER A 63 0.48 -8.02 -0.54
CA SER A 63 0.86 -6.66 -0.93
C SER A 63 2.37 -6.38 -0.90
N THR A 64 3.19 -7.35 -0.49
CA THR A 64 4.66 -7.25 -0.52
C THR A 64 5.34 -8.31 -1.40
N THR A 65 4.60 -9.31 -1.89
CA THR A 65 5.14 -10.39 -2.73
C THR A 65 4.85 -10.13 -4.20
N GLY A 66 5.89 -10.15 -5.02
CA GLY A 66 5.81 -9.81 -6.43
C GLY A 66 7.12 -9.24 -6.94
N THR A 67 7.07 -8.52 -8.05
CA THR A 67 8.24 -7.94 -8.72
C THR A 67 8.13 -6.42 -8.73
N PHE A 68 9.19 -5.74 -8.28
CA PHE A 68 9.31 -4.30 -8.44
C PHE A 68 9.74 -4.00 -9.87
N LEU A 69 8.98 -3.15 -10.57
CA LEU A 69 9.15 -2.90 -12.00
C LEU A 69 10.13 -1.76 -12.31
N ASP A 70 10.61 -1.06 -11.29
CA ASP A 70 11.41 0.17 -11.44
C ASP A 70 10.71 1.21 -12.33
N ASP A 71 9.39 1.26 -12.21
CA ASP A 71 8.52 2.19 -12.91
C ASP A 71 7.53 2.86 -11.96
N ARG A 72 7.18 4.10 -12.28
CA ARG A 72 6.14 4.84 -11.58
C ARG A 72 4.88 4.86 -12.42
N CYS A 73 3.78 4.26 -11.94
CA CYS A 73 2.47 4.50 -12.55
C CYS A 73 2.17 5.99 -12.46
N ARG A 74 1.70 6.58 -13.55
CA ARG A 74 1.21 7.97 -13.55
C ARG A 74 -0.24 8.08 -13.11
N CYS A 75 -0.90 6.95 -12.89
CA CYS A 75 -2.24 6.89 -12.36
C CYS A 75 -2.21 7.15 -10.86
N HIS A 76 -3.17 7.91 -10.33
CA HIS A 76 -3.22 8.16 -8.88
C HIS A 76 -3.53 6.89 -8.07
N GLY A 77 -4.15 5.87 -8.68
CA GLY A 77 -4.62 4.68 -7.97
C GLY A 77 -6.07 4.83 -7.52
N SER A 78 -6.72 3.70 -7.22
CA SER A 78 -8.15 3.63 -6.91
C SER A 78 -8.44 3.65 -5.40
N LEU A 79 -7.53 3.10 -4.61
CA LEU A 79 -7.62 2.97 -3.17
C LEU A 79 -6.23 2.96 -2.55
N THR A 80 -6.19 3.14 -1.23
CA THR A 80 -4.95 3.14 -0.45
C THR A 80 -5.05 2.13 0.68
N ILE A 81 -4.02 1.32 0.85
CA ILE A 81 -3.77 0.53 2.06
C ILE A 81 -2.92 1.40 2.97
N ALA A 82 -3.43 1.78 4.14
CA ALA A 82 -2.66 2.53 5.13
C ALA A 82 -2.41 1.65 6.36
N LEU A 83 -1.17 1.66 6.85
CA LEU A 83 -0.70 0.83 7.95
C LEU A 83 -0.62 1.67 9.22
N LEU A 84 -1.12 1.11 10.31
CA LEU A 84 -1.17 1.76 11.62
C LEU A 84 -0.35 0.97 12.62
N ASP A 85 0.32 1.68 13.53
CA ASP A 85 0.98 1.08 14.69
C ASP A 85 0.04 0.97 15.91
N THR A 86 0.61 0.62 17.07
CA THR A 86 -0.14 0.46 18.33
C THR A 86 -0.80 1.74 18.84
N ASP A 87 -0.33 2.91 18.40
CA ASP A 87 -0.89 4.21 18.80
C ASP A 87 -1.94 4.70 17.79
N ALA A 88 -2.28 3.87 16.80
CA ALA A 88 -3.14 4.19 15.68
C ALA A 88 -2.59 5.32 14.80
N GLU A 89 -1.26 5.47 14.74
CA GLU A 89 -0.58 6.43 13.87
C GLU A 89 -0.23 5.78 12.52
N PHE A 90 -0.33 6.56 11.42
CA PHE A 90 0.03 6.06 10.10
C PHE A 90 1.55 5.91 9.95
N ILE A 91 2.02 4.67 9.79
CA ILE A 91 3.44 4.35 9.65
C ILE A 91 3.85 3.97 8.23
N GLY A 92 2.90 3.79 7.33
CA GLY A 92 3.12 3.51 5.92
C GLY A 92 1.83 3.52 5.12
N SER A 93 1.94 3.69 3.81
CA SER A 93 0.79 3.54 2.91
C SER A 93 1.20 3.05 1.53
N GLY A 94 0.30 2.34 0.86
CA GLY A 94 0.46 1.84 -0.49
C GLY A 94 -0.79 2.12 -1.31
N SER A 95 -0.65 2.81 -2.43
CA SER A 95 -1.73 3.05 -3.38
C SER A 95 -1.88 1.85 -4.32
N CYS A 96 -3.10 1.37 -4.53
CA CYS A 96 -3.36 0.31 -5.50
C CYS A 96 -3.59 0.92 -6.89
N HIS A 97 -2.79 0.49 -7.85
CA HIS A 97 -2.84 0.93 -9.24
C HIS A 97 -3.43 -0.19 -10.10
N GLY A 98 -4.56 0.09 -10.74
CA GLY A 98 -5.27 -0.89 -11.54
C GLY A 98 -5.72 -2.09 -10.68
N ARG A 99 -5.46 -3.30 -11.18
CA ARG A 99 -5.90 -4.57 -10.57
C ARG A 99 -4.74 -5.42 -10.03
N SER A 100 -3.50 -4.99 -10.23
CA SER A 100 -2.32 -5.84 -10.02
C SER A 100 -1.16 -5.19 -9.30
N ASP A 101 -1.19 -3.87 -9.09
CA ASP A 101 0.02 -3.17 -8.67
C ASP A 101 -0.22 -2.39 -7.37
N VAL A 102 0.81 -2.34 -6.53
CA VAL A 102 0.83 -1.52 -5.31
C VAL A 102 2.06 -0.63 -5.34
N SER A 103 1.86 0.68 -5.20
CA SER A 103 2.95 1.66 -5.08
C SER A 103 3.05 2.09 -3.63
N TRP A 104 4.14 1.73 -2.96
CA TRP A 104 4.37 2.01 -1.55
C TRP A 104 5.08 3.34 -1.34
N ALA A 105 4.59 4.14 -0.39
CA ALA A 105 5.12 5.43 0.08
C ALA A 105 5.58 6.39 -1.03
N SER A 106 5.02 6.26 -2.23
CA SER A 106 5.41 6.96 -3.46
C SER A 106 6.92 6.88 -3.78
N PHE A 107 7.60 5.78 -3.43
CA PHE A 107 9.02 5.52 -3.76
C PHE A 107 9.33 5.51 -5.26
N GLY A 108 8.31 5.65 -6.12
CA GLY A 108 8.48 5.69 -7.58
C GLY A 108 8.71 4.33 -8.22
N ASN A 109 8.41 3.25 -7.50
CA ASN A 109 8.55 1.88 -7.95
C ASN A 109 7.29 1.08 -7.58
N ASN A 110 6.61 0.54 -8.58
CA ASN A 110 5.41 -0.26 -8.35
C ASN A 110 5.78 -1.72 -8.13
N LEU A 111 5.17 -2.32 -7.11
CA LEU A 111 5.15 -3.75 -6.96
C LEU A 111 4.04 -4.32 -7.83
N GLN A 112 4.39 -5.04 -8.89
CA GLN A 112 3.46 -5.95 -9.55
C GLN A 112 3.29 -7.18 -8.66
N VAL A 113 2.10 -7.36 -8.09
CA VAL A 113 1.86 -8.44 -7.13
C VAL A 113 1.78 -9.81 -7.82
N ASP A 114 2.27 -10.86 -7.16
CA ASP A 114 2.31 -12.22 -7.70
C ASP A 114 0.90 -12.82 -7.95
N ARG A 115 -0.06 -12.45 -7.09
CA ARG A 115 -1.43 -13.01 -7.10
C ARG A 115 -2.49 -11.91 -7.05
N PRO A 116 -2.64 -11.14 -8.15
CA PRO A 116 -3.49 -9.95 -8.17
C PRO A 116 -4.96 -10.26 -7.86
N GLU A 117 -5.47 -11.39 -8.32
CA GLU A 117 -6.83 -11.86 -8.02
C GLU A 117 -7.06 -12.14 -6.53
N ARG A 118 -6.03 -12.64 -5.81
CA ARG A 118 -6.14 -12.88 -4.37
C ARG A 118 -6.11 -11.58 -3.59
N LEU A 119 -5.27 -10.62 -4.00
CA LEU A 119 -5.27 -9.27 -3.41
C LEU A 119 -6.62 -8.59 -3.62
N LEU A 120 -7.17 -8.62 -4.84
CA LEU A 120 -8.48 -8.05 -5.12
C LEU A 120 -9.59 -8.70 -4.31
N GLY A 121 -9.62 -10.04 -4.26
CA GLY A 121 -10.58 -10.77 -3.45
C GLY A 121 -10.46 -10.41 -1.97
N PHE A 122 -9.25 -10.25 -1.44
CA PHE A 122 -9.03 -9.75 -0.08
C PHE A 122 -9.66 -8.37 0.12
N LEU A 123 -9.34 -7.41 -0.74
CA LEU A 123 -9.84 -6.03 -0.65
C LEU A 123 -11.37 -5.97 -0.75
N GLU A 124 -11.99 -6.79 -1.62
CA GLU A 124 -13.45 -6.91 -1.76
C GLU A 124 -14.15 -7.46 -0.50
N ARG A 125 -13.49 -8.35 0.27
CA ARG A 125 -14.00 -8.82 1.58
C ARG A 125 -14.13 -7.67 2.57
N TYR A 126 -13.21 -6.72 2.50
CA TYR A 126 -13.17 -5.51 3.35
C TYR A 126 -13.84 -4.29 2.69
N GLY A 127 -14.79 -4.51 1.78
CA GLY A 127 -15.66 -3.44 1.29
C GLY A 127 -15.08 -2.59 0.16
N ALA A 128 -13.84 -2.82 -0.28
CA ALA A 128 -13.34 -2.20 -1.50
C ALA A 128 -14.15 -2.68 -2.72
N TYR A 129 -14.27 -1.81 -3.72
CA TYR A 129 -14.93 -2.11 -5.01
C TYR A 129 -16.41 -2.52 -4.94
N ARG A 130 -17.05 -2.46 -3.76
CA ARG A 130 -18.51 -2.62 -3.63
C ARG A 130 -19.20 -1.33 -4.12
N ARG A 131 -20.19 -1.49 -5.00
CA ARG A 131 -21.05 -0.40 -5.51
C ARG A 131 -21.97 0.14 -4.44
#